data_AF-A0A2R3QEI2-F1
#
_entry.id   AF-A0A2R3QEI2-F1
#
_cell.length_a   1.000
_cell.length_b   1.000
_cell.length_c   1.000
_cell.angle_alpha   90.00
_cell.angle_beta   90.00
_cell.angle_gamma   90.00
#
_symmetry.space_group_name_H-M   'P 1'
#
loop_
_entity.id
_entity.type
_entity.pdbx_description
1 polymer ?
#
loop_
_entity_poly.entity_id
_entity_poly.type
_entity_poly.pdbx_seq_one_letter_code
_entity_poly.pdbx_strand_id
1 'polypeptide(L)'
;MTDTISSSPSAPAWIALGVQHAILARAMPVLRHDLAGMLTIMRMGAVVLRRRAADSAHEPIGAQLEQQEEHLASLAESARLLRHWDLQGPQAPEPLAATVALARQFVQPLLAMRGLALELPGGDTPALADVRAPQQPVLCLLLGAIHLLAEAPGGPPATIRVSPIDGRPGSLRVQAEGHAADAPPAASTPGMPPLDGAALQHLARHLGAQVRHGDGWVELDAPPVPDKPARR
;
A
#
# COMPACT_ATOMS: atom_id res chain seq x y z
N MET A 1 24.74 35.92 11.92
CA MET A 1 23.28 35.67 11.87
C MET A 1 22.96 35.28 10.45
N THR A 2 22.93 33.98 10.17
CA THR A 2 22.56 33.42 8.87
C THR A 2 21.09 33.05 8.93
N ASP A 3 20.26 33.86 8.29
CA ASP A 3 18.83 33.60 8.15
C ASP A 3 18.64 32.29 7.40
N THR A 4 18.03 31.34 8.12
CA THR A 4 17.58 30.06 7.57
C THR A 4 16.27 30.37 6.85
N ILE A 5 16.32 30.61 5.54
CA ILE A 5 15.10 30.77 4.74
C ILE A 5 14.39 29.43 4.75
N SER A 6 13.33 29.34 5.56
CA SER A 6 12.33 28.29 5.48
C SER A 6 11.65 28.44 4.12
N SER A 7 12.10 27.68 3.12
CA SER A 7 11.48 27.75 1.79
C SER A 7 10.08 27.14 1.90
N SER A 8 9.06 27.97 1.79
CA SER A 8 7.69 27.51 1.61
C SER A 8 7.64 26.47 0.48
N PRO A 9 6.88 25.37 0.62
CA PRO A 9 6.81 24.36 -0.42
C PRO A 9 6.34 25.01 -1.72
N SER A 10 7.04 24.76 -2.82
CA SER A 10 6.64 25.26 -4.14
C SER A 10 5.28 24.66 -4.53
N ALA A 11 4.48 25.37 -5.34
CA ALA A 11 3.16 24.87 -5.77
C ALA A 11 3.16 23.43 -6.33
N PRO A 12 4.21 22.97 -7.07
CA PRO A 12 4.33 21.58 -7.47
C PRO A 12 4.45 20.57 -6.31
N ALA A 13 5.10 20.95 -5.20
CA ALA A 13 5.24 20.11 -4.02
C ALA A 13 3.91 19.95 -3.27
N TRP A 14 3.10 21.00 -3.19
CA TRP A 14 1.74 20.92 -2.63
C TRP A 14 0.84 19.97 -3.41
N ILE A 15 0.91 20.02 -4.75
CA ILE A 15 0.17 19.10 -5.61
C ILE A 15 0.60 17.66 -5.31
N ALA A 16 1.90 17.38 -5.29
CA ALA A 16 2.40 16.03 -5.03
C ALA A 16 1.99 15.50 -3.65
N LEU A 17 2.09 16.33 -2.60
CA LEU A 17 1.63 15.97 -1.26
C LEU A 17 0.12 15.72 -1.21
N GLY A 18 -0.67 16.51 -1.93
CA GLY A 18 -2.11 16.32 -2.07
C GLY A 18 -2.46 15.00 -2.76
N VAL A 19 -1.75 14.66 -3.86
CA VAL A 19 -1.92 13.39 -4.57
C VAL A 19 -1.52 12.21 -3.68
N GLN A 20 -0.38 12.33 -2.99
CA GLN A 20 0.06 11.33 -2.03
C GLN A 20 -1.03 11.12 -0.97
N HIS A 21 -1.49 12.17 -0.31
CA HIS A 21 -2.58 12.09 0.66
C HIS A 21 -3.84 11.42 0.10
N ALA A 22 -4.24 11.76 -1.12
CA ALA A 22 -5.41 11.17 -1.78
C ALA A 22 -5.23 9.67 -2.06
N ILE A 23 -4.03 9.20 -2.41
CA ILE A 23 -3.73 7.77 -2.53
C ILE A 23 -3.83 7.11 -1.15
N LEU A 24 -3.24 7.73 -0.13
CA LEU A 24 -3.19 7.15 1.21
C LEU A 24 -4.58 7.02 1.83
N ALA A 25 -5.41 8.04 1.69
CA ALA A 25 -6.77 8.04 2.19
C ALA A 25 -7.67 6.97 1.55
N ARG A 26 -7.30 6.41 0.38
CA ARG A 26 -8.01 5.27 -0.24
C ARG A 26 -7.69 3.95 0.47
N ALA A 27 -6.46 3.80 0.95
CA ALA A 27 -5.99 2.60 1.63
C ALA A 27 -6.41 2.53 3.12
N MET A 28 -6.53 3.69 3.77
CA MET A 28 -6.74 3.80 5.23
C MET A 28 -8.06 3.21 5.79
N PRO A 29 -9.23 3.27 5.13
CA PRO A 29 -10.49 2.81 5.73
C PRO A 29 -10.47 1.33 6.13
N VAL A 30 -9.89 0.48 5.27
CA VAL A 30 -9.74 -0.96 5.55
C VAL A 30 -8.80 -1.18 6.73
N LEU A 31 -7.66 -0.51 6.75
CA LEU A 31 -6.69 -0.65 7.84
C LEU A 31 -7.28 -0.22 9.20
N ARG A 32 -8.06 0.88 9.21
CA ARG A 32 -8.76 1.32 10.42
C ARG A 32 -9.81 0.32 10.89
N HIS A 33 -10.57 -0.26 9.96
CA HIS A 33 -11.55 -1.27 10.29
C HIS A 33 -10.89 -2.54 10.86
N ASP A 34 -9.83 -3.01 10.21
CA ASP A 34 -9.09 -4.20 10.62
C ASP A 34 -8.48 -4.04 12.03
N LEU A 35 -7.78 -2.94 12.27
CA LEU A 35 -7.24 -2.60 13.60
C LEU A 35 -8.32 -2.47 14.68
N ALA A 36 -9.42 -1.77 14.38
CA ALA A 36 -10.51 -1.60 15.33
C ALA A 36 -11.21 -2.94 15.63
N GLY A 37 -11.40 -3.79 14.62
CA GLY A 37 -11.94 -5.14 14.77
C GLY A 37 -11.08 -6.01 15.68
N MET A 38 -9.77 -6.02 15.44
CA MET A 38 -8.83 -6.80 16.25
C MET A 38 -8.72 -6.31 17.69
N LEU A 39 -8.70 -4.99 17.92
CA LEU A 39 -8.75 -4.42 19.27
C LEU A 39 -10.05 -4.79 19.99
N THR A 40 -11.18 -4.84 19.28
CA THR A 40 -12.48 -5.24 19.83
C THR A 40 -12.48 -6.71 20.23
N ILE A 41 -11.97 -7.60 19.38
CA ILE A 41 -11.81 -9.04 19.67
C ILE A 41 -10.95 -9.24 20.91
N MET A 42 -9.82 -8.53 21.00
CA MET A 42 -8.90 -8.62 22.14
C MET A 42 -9.56 -8.14 23.44
N ARG A 43 -10.30 -7.03 23.39
CA ARG A 43 -11.04 -6.50 24.54
C ARG A 43 -12.12 -7.47 25.00
N MET A 44 -12.86 -8.10 24.09
CA MET A 44 -13.84 -9.13 24.41
C MET A 44 -13.18 -10.37 25.01
N GLY A 45 -12.06 -10.85 24.43
CA GLY A 45 -11.27 -11.95 24.98
C GLY A 45 -10.80 -11.68 26.42
N ALA A 46 -10.30 -10.47 26.69
CA ALA A 46 -9.89 -10.05 28.02
C ALA A 46 -11.08 -9.98 29.02
N VAL A 47 -12.26 -9.55 28.58
CA VAL A 47 -13.47 -9.53 29.42
C VAL A 47 -13.95 -10.95 29.74
N VAL A 48 -13.96 -11.86 28.75
CA VAL A 48 -14.32 -13.27 28.95
C VAL A 48 -13.35 -13.94 29.92
N LEU A 49 -12.05 -13.72 29.75
CA LEU A 49 -11.02 -14.21 30.67
C LEU A 49 -11.18 -13.64 32.07
N ARG A 50 -11.44 -12.33 32.22
CA ARG A 50 -11.67 -11.72 33.53
C ARG A 50 -12.91 -12.28 34.23
N ARG A 51 -13.98 -12.56 33.47
CA ARG A 51 -15.21 -13.16 34.00
C ARG A 51 -14.98 -14.62 34.43
N ARG A 52 -14.24 -15.39 33.65
CA ARG A 52 -13.90 -16.79 33.94
C ARG A 52 -12.81 -16.96 35.00
N ALA A 53 -11.89 -16.02 35.14
CA ALA A 53 -10.96 -16.00 36.27
C ALA A 53 -11.68 -15.75 37.61
N ALA A 54 -12.81 -15.03 37.57
CA ALA A 54 -13.71 -14.87 38.71
C ALA A 54 -14.58 -16.13 38.95
N ASP A 55 -14.92 -16.87 37.89
CA ASP A 55 -15.67 -18.13 37.94
C ASP A 55 -14.72 -19.35 37.89
N SER A 56 -14.20 -19.81 39.04
CA SER A 56 -13.13 -20.83 39.16
C SER A 56 -13.46 -22.26 38.69
N ALA A 57 -13.98 -22.45 37.46
CA ALA A 57 -14.34 -23.74 36.89
C ALA A 57 -13.86 -23.91 35.43
N HIS A 58 -12.63 -24.42 35.31
CA HIS A 58 -12.08 -25.33 34.27
C HIS A 58 -12.40 -25.13 32.77
N GLU A 59 -11.44 -24.55 32.04
CA GLU A 59 -11.07 -24.85 30.65
C GLU A 59 -9.52 -24.72 30.57
N PRO A 60 -8.77 -25.50 29.78
CA PRO A 60 -7.30 -25.41 29.77
C PRO A 60 -6.86 -24.05 29.22
N ILE A 61 -6.27 -23.24 30.11
CA ILE A 61 -5.71 -21.90 29.84
C ILE A 61 -4.79 -21.87 28.59
N GLY A 62 -4.20 -23.02 28.20
CA GLY A 62 -3.29 -23.17 27.05
C GLY A 62 -3.90 -22.80 25.69
N ALA A 63 -5.05 -23.37 25.32
CA ALA A 63 -5.67 -23.10 24.01
C ALA A 63 -6.09 -21.62 23.86
N GLN A 64 -6.36 -20.97 24.99
CA GLN A 64 -6.77 -19.57 25.04
C GLN A 64 -5.57 -18.60 24.99
N LEU A 65 -4.42 -19.01 25.55
CA LEU A 65 -3.15 -18.32 25.36
C LEU A 65 -2.71 -18.35 23.89
N GLU A 66 -2.81 -19.52 23.24
CA GLU A 66 -2.52 -19.65 21.80
C GLU A 66 -3.38 -18.69 20.96
N GLN A 67 -4.69 -18.62 21.23
CA GLN A 67 -5.57 -17.67 20.53
C GLN A 67 -5.23 -16.19 20.81
N GLN A 68 -4.77 -15.87 22.03
CA GLN A 68 -4.31 -14.51 22.34
C GLN A 68 -2.98 -14.17 21.67
N GLU A 69 -2.06 -15.13 21.57
CA GLU A 69 -0.81 -14.98 20.85
C GLU A 69 -1.05 -14.74 19.36
N GLU A 70 -2.00 -15.46 18.74
CA GLU A 70 -2.41 -15.22 17.35
C GLU A 70 -2.98 -13.81 17.15
N HIS A 71 -3.85 -13.34 18.06
CA HIS A 71 -4.40 -11.99 17.99
C HIS A 71 -3.33 -10.90 18.22
N LEU A 72 -2.34 -11.14 19.10
CA LEU A 72 -1.21 -10.23 19.32
C LEU A 72 -0.25 -10.22 18.14
N ALA A 73 0.02 -11.37 17.53
CA ALA A 73 0.86 -11.48 16.34
C ALA A 73 0.24 -10.73 15.16
N SER A 74 -1.07 -10.90 14.97
CA SER A 74 -1.83 -10.16 13.97
C SER A 74 -1.78 -8.65 14.27
N LEU A 75 -1.98 -8.21 15.52
CA LEU A 75 -1.95 -6.76 15.86
C LEU A 75 -0.55 -6.16 15.67
N ALA A 76 0.50 -6.92 16.03
CA ALA A 76 1.87 -6.54 15.77
C ALA A 76 2.16 -6.42 14.27
N GLU A 77 1.53 -7.25 13.44
CA GLU A 77 1.59 -7.15 11.98
C GLU A 77 0.87 -5.91 11.46
N SER A 78 -0.36 -5.64 11.90
CA SER A 78 -1.08 -4.43 11.48
C SER A 78 -0.38 -3.14 11.96
N ALA A 79 0.27 -3.16 13.13
CA ALA A 79 1.12 -2.08 13.61
C ALA A 79 2.43 -1.96 12.81
N ARG A 80 3.03 -3.09 12.39
CA ARG A 80 4.17 -3.10 11.45
C ARG A 80 3.79 -2.49 10.12
N LEU A 81 2.64 -2.87 9.58
CA LEU A 81 2.09 -2.30 8.35
C LEU A 81 1.92 -0.79 8.48
N LEU A 82 1.33 -0.30 9.58
CA LEU A 82 1.24 1.14 9.86
C LEU A 82 2.60 1.86 9.93
N ARG A 83 3.68 1.20 10.36
CA ARG A 83 5.02 1.83 10.31
C ARG A 83 5.53 2.03 8.90
N HIS A 84 5.17 1.17 7.96
CA HIS A 84 5.51 1.38 6.53
C HIS A 84 4.69 2.50 5.89
N TRP A 85 3.62 2.95 6.55
CA TRP A 85 2.89 4.17 6.22
C TRP A 85 3.55 5.44 6.75
N ASP A 86 4.58 5.33 7.59
CA ASP A 86 5.37 6.49 7.99
C ASP A 86 6.21 6.95 6.78
N LEU A 87 5.70 7.95 6.09
CA LEU A 87 6.29 8.54 4.88
C LEU A 87 7.64 9.22 5.17
N GLN A 88 8.00 9.39 6.44
CA GLN A 88 9.29 9.91 6.90
C GLN A 88 10.26 8.79 7.30
N GLY A 89 9.86 7.53 7.14
CA GLY A 89 10.68 6.37 7.47
C GLY A 89 11.98 6.28 6.64
N PRO A 90 12.97 5.48 7.08
CA PRO A 90 14.23 5.34 6.37
C PRO A 90 13.99 4.93 4.92
N GLN A 91 14.51 5.72 3.98
CA GLN A 91 14.52 5.43 2.53
C GLN A 91 15.54 4.33 2.19
N ALA A 92 15.60 3.29 3.02
CA ALA A 92 16.49 2.16 2.82
C ALA A 92 16.09 1.42 1.53
N PRO A 93 17.04 1.09 0.65
CA PRO A 93 16.74 0.32 -0.54
C PRO A 93 16.28 -1.11 -0.18
N GLU A 94 15.01 -1.39 -0.48
CA GLU A 94 14.42 -2.72 -0.34
C GLU A 94 14.27 -3.41 -1.70
N PRO A 95 14.24 -4.74 -1.76
CA PRO A 95 13.92 -5.46 -2.98
C PRO A 95 12.56 -5.02 -3.52
N LEU A 96 12.45 -4.81 -4.84
CA LEU A 96 11.17 -4.47 -5.45
C LEU A 96 10.11 -5.53 -5.19
N ALA A 97 10.48 -6.81 -5.16
CA ALA A 97 9.60 -7.90 -4.77
C ALA A 97 8.95 -7.69 -3.38
N ALA A 98 9.71 -7.19 -2.39
CA ALA A 98 9.20 -6.89 -1.06
C ALA A 98 8.21 -5.72 -1.09
N THR A 99 8.48 -4.70 -1.92
CA THR A 99 7.58 -3.55 -2.10
C THR A 99 6.27 -3.96 -2.77
N VAL A 100 6.33 -4.84 -3.77
CA VAL A 100 5.16 -5.38 -4.48
C VAL A 100 4.30 -6.24 -3.54
N ALA A 101 4.94 -7.09 -2.71
CA ALA A 101 4.24 -7.86 -1.69
C ALA A 101 3.52 -6.96 -0.67
N LEU A 102 4.18 -5.90 -0.22
CA LEU A 102 3.61 -4.92 0.69
C LEU A 102 2.42 -4.17 0.07
N ALA A 103 2.53 -3.76 -1.20
CA ALA A 103 1.42 -3.14 -1.92
C ALA A 103 0.19 -4.05 -2.00
N ARG A 104 0.38 -5.36 -2.23
CA ARG A 104 -0.72 -6.33 -2.19
C ARG A 104 -1.38 -6.39 -0.83
N GLN A 105 -0.62 -6.45 0.26
CA GLN A 105 -1.19 -6.47 1.61
C GLN A 105 -2.11 -5.28 1.86
N PHE A 106 -1.78 -4.10 1.33
CA PHE A 106 -2.62 -2.90 1.49
C PHE A 106 -3.86 -2.87 0.62
N VAL A 107 -3.76 -3.28 -0.63
CA VAL A 107 -4.85 -3.07 -1.59
C VAL A 107 -5.76 -4.30 -1.72
N GLN A 108 -5.29 -5.49 -1.37
CA GLN A 108 -6.06 -6.74 -1.50
C GLN A 108 -7.45 -6.67 -0.87
N PRO A 109 -7.64 -6.19 0.38
CA PRO A 109 -8.98 -6.19 0.96
C PRO A 109 -9.90 -5.17 0.27
N LEU A 110 -9.36 -4.05 -0.21
CA LEU A 110 -10.10 -3.02 -0.95
C LEU A 110 -10.53 -3.50 -2.34
N LEU A 111 -9.69 -4.30 -2.99
CA LEU A 111 -10.01 -4.91 -4.28
C LEU A 111 -11.03 -6.03 -4.11
N ALA A 112 -10.88 -6.86 -3.08
CA ALA A 112 -11.82 -7.93 -2.78
C ALA A 112 -13.25 -7.40 -2.54
N MET A 113 -13.41 -6.30 -1.80
CA MET A 113 -14.71 -5.64 -1.62
C MET A 113 -15.33 -5.10 -2.92
N ARG A 114 -14.51 -4.88 -3.96
CA ARG A 114 -14.95 -4.44 -5.29
C ARG A 114 -15.08 -5.59 -6.29
N GLY A 115 -14.85 -6.84 -5.87
CA GLY A 115 -14.85 -7.99 -6.76
C GLY A 115 -13.65 -8.06 -7.71
N LEU A 116 -12.56 -7.34 -7.39
CA LEU A 116 -11.35 -7.24 -8.20
C LEU A 116 -10.28 -8.24 -7.73
N ALA A 117 -9.65 -8.95 -8.66
CA ALA A 117 -8.47 -9.75 -8.37
C ALA A 117 -7.17 -8.94 -8.54
N LEU A 118 -6.16 -9.22 -7.69
CA LEU A 118 -4.81 -8.70 -7.85
C LEU A 118 -3.86 -9.86 -8.12
N GLU A 119 -3.24 -9.85 -9.30
CA GLU A 119 -2.23 -10.81 -9.69
C GLU A 119 -0.84 -10.16 -9.62
N LEU A 120 0.05 -10.80 -8.87
CA LEU A 120 1.43 -10.37 -8.72
C LEU A 120 2.36 -11.25 -9.56
N PRO A 121 3.58 -10.77 -9.86
CA PRO A 121 4.65 -11.63 -10.37
C PRO A 121 4.85 -12.78 -9.37
N GLY A 122 4.98 -14.01 -9.87
CA GLY A 122 5.26 -15.16 -9.01
C GLY A 122 6.52 -14.93 -8.18
N GLY A 123 6.57 -15.52 -6.97
CA GLY A 123 7.69 -15.36 -6.03
C GLY A 123 9.07 -15.69 -6.63
N ASP A 124 9.10 -16.50 -7.69
CA ASP A 124 10.31 -16.89 -8.43
C ASP A 124 10.62 -15.97 -9.62
N THR A 125 10.24 -14.69 -9.57
CA THR A 125 10.64 -13.72 -10.60
C THR A 125 11.95 -13.02 -10.19
N PRO A 126 13.14 -13.58 -10.53
CA PRO A 126 14.43 -13.04 -10.08
C PRO A 126 14.62 -11.56 -10.44
N ALA A 127 14.02 -11.13 -11.55
CA ALA A 127 14.07 -9.75 -12.04
C ALA A 127 13.62 -8.68 -11.01
N LEU A 128 12.78 -9.04 -10.02
CA LEU A 128 12.30 -8.12 -8.98
C LEU A 128 12.99 -8.30 -7.63
N ALA A 129 13.60 -9.46 -7.38
CA ALA A 129 14.30 -9.74 -6.13
C ALA A 129 15.67 -9.05 -6.09
N ASP A 130 16.34 -8.94 -7.24
CA ASP A 130 17.70 -8.40 -7.33
C ASP A 130 17.75 -6.87 -7.40
N VAL A 131 16.65 -6.23 -7.81
CA VAL A 131 16.59 -4.78 -7.92
C VAL A 131 16.12 -4.18 -6.60
N ARG A 132 16.96 -3.31 -6.03
CA ARG A 132 16.63 -2.54 -4.84
C ARG A 132 16.29 -1.10 -5.18
N ALA A 133 15.26 -0.59 -4.54
CA ALA A 133 14.81 0.78 -4.70
C ALA A 133 14.29 1.36 -3.38
N PRO A 134 14.22 2.69 -3.24
CA PRO A 134 13.52 3.32 -2.13
C PRO A 134 12.08 2.80 -2.03
N GLN A 135 11.76 2.10 -0.94
CA GLN A 135 10.49 1.38 -0.80
C GLN A 135 9.28 2.33 -0.84
N GLN A 136 9.35 3.44 -0.10
CA GLN A 136 8.20 4.34 0.07
C GLN A 136 7.76 5.00 -1.24
N PRO A 137 8.65 5.59 -2.06
CA PRO A 137 8.28 6.14 -3.36
C PRO A 137 7.61 5.12 -4.27
N VAL A 138 8.21 3.93 -4.38
CA VAL A 138 7.70 2.85 -5.22
C VAL A 138 6.34 2.38 -4.72
N LEU A 139 6.18 2.20 -3.40
CA LEU A 139 4.92 1.81 -2.78
C LEU A 139 3.82 2.84 -3.09
N CYS A 140 4.06 4.13 -2.86
CA CYS A 140 3.07 5.17 -3.14
C CYS A 140 2.63 5.20 -4.61
N LEU A 141 3.57 5.08 -5.54
CA LEU A 141 3.25 5.06 -6.98
C LEU A 141 2.51 3.79 -7.39
N LEU A 142 2.90 2.64 -6.84
CA LEU A 142 2.23 1.36 -7.11
C LEU A 142 0.79 1.35 -6.59
N LEU A 143 0.57 1.83 -5.36
CA LEU A 143 -0.79 2.00 -4.80
C LEU A 143 -1.63 2.94 -5.66
N GLY A 144 -1.04 4.07 -6.08
CA GLY A 144 -1.70 5.03 -6.95
C GLY A 144 -2.08 4.44 -8.31
N ALA A 145 -1.18 3.68 -8.95
CA ALA A 145 -1.45 3.00 -10.21
C ALA A 145 -2.59 1.99 -10.10
N ILE A 146 -2.61 1.19 -9.02
CA ILE A 146 -3.69 0.22 -8.77
C ILE A 146 -5.03 0.93 -8.57
N HIS A 147 -5.07 2.02 -7.78
CA HIS A 147 -6.29 2.78 -7.56
C HIS A 147 -6.79 3.50 -8.82
N LEU A 148 -5.88 4.05 -9.63
CA LEU A 148 -6.23 4.67 -10.91
C LEU A 148 -6.97 3.67 -11.82
N LEU A 149 -6.45 2.44 -11.92
CA LEU A 149 -7.04 1.41 -12.77
C LEU A 149 -8.33 0.82 -12.17
N ALA A 150 -8.40 0.67 -10.85
CA ALA A 150 -9.59 0.19 -10.15
C ALA A 150 -10.76 1.20 -10.21
N GLU A 151 -10.47 2.50 -10.32
CA GLU A 151 -11.46 3.58 -10.40
C GLU A 151 -11.70 4.07 -11.85
N ALA A 152 -11.22 3.34 -12.86
CA ALA A 152 -11.33 3.76 -14.24
C ALA A 152 -12.80 3.91 -14.70
N PRO A 153 -13.14 4.97 -15.47
CA PRO A 153 -14.53 5.26 -15.87
C PRO A 153 -15.12 4.23 -16.85
N GLY A 154 -14.28 3.41 -17.49
CA GLY A 154 -14.71 2.28 -18.35
C GLY A 154 -15.30 1.09 -17.59
N GLY A 155 -15.42 1.21 -16.26
CA GLY A 155 -15.90 0.17 -15.36
C GLY A 155 -14.76 -0.66 -14.74
N PRO A 156 -15.04 -1.36 -13.63
CA PRO A 156 -14.04 -2.13 -12.91
C PRO A 156 -13.46 -3.25 -13.78
N PRO A 157 -12.13 -3.41 -13.86
CA PRO A 157 -11.53 -4.57 -14.53
C PRO A 157 -11.89 -5.86 -13.80
N ALA A 158 -11.65 -7.04 -14.37
CA ALA A 158 -11.75 -8.29 -13.61
C ALA A 158 -10.51 -8.49 -12.73
N THR A 159 -9.34 -8.20 -13.29
CA THR A 159 -8.05 -8.42 -12.67
C THR A 159 -7.14 -7.21 -12.88
N ILE A 160 -6.34 -6.89 -11.88
CA ILE A 160 -5.20 -5.99 -12.01
C ILE A 160 -3.93 -6.84 -11.88
N ARG A 161 -3.11 -6.87 -12.93
CA ARG A 161 -1.85 -7.59 -12.98
C ARG A 161 -0.68 -6.64 -12.77
N VAL A 162 0.23 -7.00 -11.87
CA VAL A 162 1.54 -6.35 -11.74
C VAL A 162 2.60 -7.27 -12.34
N SER A 163 3.44 -6.77 -13.24
CA SER A 163 4.52 -7.52 -13.87
C SER A 163 5.80 -6.67 -13.97
N PRO A 164 7.00 -7.26 -13.92
CA PRO A 164 8.20 -6.55 -14.36
C PRO A 164 8.11 -6.20 -15.85
N ILE A 165 8.97 -5.28 -16.30
CA ILE A 165 9.10 -4.98 -17.72
C ILE A 165 10.43 -5.53 -18.26
N ASP A 166 10.33 -6.37 -19.29
CA ASP A 166 11.50 -6.96 -19.93
C ASP A 166 12.47 -5.88 -20.45
N GLY A 167 13.76 -6.09 -20.18
CA GLY A 167 14.82 -5.16 -20.59
C GLY A 167 14.88 -3.85 -19.81
N ARG A 168 14.00 -3.63 -18.83
CA ARG A 168 14.01 -2.45 -17.94
C ARG A 168 14.07 -2.87 -16.46
N PRO A 169 15.28 -3.13 -15.94
CA PRO A 169 15.44 -3.50 -14.53
C PRO A 169 14.95 -2.35 -13.66
N GLY A 170 14.11 -2.67 -12.67
CA GLY A 170 13.54 -1.67 -11.79
C GLY A 170 12.21 -1.07 -12.23
N SER A 171 11.67 -1.55 -13.35
CA SER A 171 10.42 -1.06 -13.91
C SER A 171 9.30 -2.08 -13.76
N LEU A 172 8.13 -1.60 -13.37
CA LEU A 172 6.92 -2.37 -13.15
C LEU A 172 5.83 -1.88 -14.10
N ARG A 173 5.03 -2.80 -14.63
CA ARG A 173 3.78 -2.53 -15.32
C ARG A 173 2.63 -3.01 -14.45
N VAL A 174 1.63 -2.15 -14.30
CA VAL A 174 0.33 -2.45 -13.70
C VAL A 174 -0.68 -2.41 -14.84
N GLN A 175 -1.42 -3.50 -15.05
CA GLN A 175 -2.34 -3.64 -16.18
C GLN A 175 -3.70 -4.11 -15.70
N ALA A 176 -4.75 -3.46 -16.20
CA ALA A 176 -6.14 -3.85 -16.03
C ALA A 176 -6.51 -4.88 -17.10
N GLU A 177 -7.08 -6.01 -16.68
CA GLU A 177 -7.46 -7.12 -17.54
C GLU A 177 -8.94 -7.49 -17.34
N GLY A 178 -9.62 -7.77 -18.44
CA GLY A 178 -11.02 -8.15 -18.45
C GLY A 178 -11.97 -7.06 -17.97
N HIS A 179 -13.24 -7.43 -17.83
CA HIS A 179 -14.28 -6.57 -17.29
C HIS A 179 -15.08 -7.38 -16.28
N ALA A 180 -15.24 -6.88 -15.06
CA ALA A 180 -16.03 -7.56 -14.05
C ALA A 180 -17.51 -7.30 -14.30
N ALA A 181 -18.19 -8.24 -14.97
CA ALA A 181 -19.59 -8.11 -15.39
C ALA A 181 -20.57 -7.87 -14.21
N ASP A 182 -20.26 -8.43 -13.03
CA ASP A 182 -21.09 -8.35 -11.82
C ASP A 182 -20.50 -7.44 -10.73
N ALA A 183 -19.41 -6.74 -11.01
CA ALA A 183 -18.84 -5.84 -10.01
C ALA A 183 -19.71 -4.57 -9.89
N PRO A 184 -19.91 -4.06 -8.66
CA PRO A 184 -20.56 -2.78 -8.47
C PRO A 184 -19.79 -1.70 -9.26
N PRO A 185 -20.49 -0.69 -9.81
CA PRO A 185 -19.84 0.37 -10.57
C PRO A 185 -18.71 0.98 -9.75
N ALA A 186 -17.62 1.36 -10.42
CA ALA A 186 -16.46 1.97 -9.78
C ALA A 186 -16.91 3.22 -8.99
N ALA A 187 -17.05 3.07 -7.69
CA ALA A 187 -17.43 4.17 -6.81
C ALA A 187 -16.18 4.98 -6.50
N SER A 188 -16.21 6.26 -6.86
CA SER A 188 -15.21 7.22 -6.38
C SER A 188 -15.16 7.16 -4.87
N THR A 189 -13.95 7.19 -4.32
CA THR A 189 -13.81 7.17 -2.87
C THR A 189 -14.45 8.45 -2.29
N PRO A 190 -15.43 8.35 -1.37
CA PRO A 190 -16.22 9.49 -0.91
C PRO A 190 -15.35 10.64 -0.38
N GLY A 191 -15.66 11.86 -0.81
CA GLY A 191 -14.94 13.06 -0.36
C GLY A 191 -13.54 13.22 -0.95
N MET A 192 -13.15 12.43 -1.96
CA MET A 192 -11.87 12.56 -2.63
C MET A 192 -11.99 12.85 -4.13
N PRO A 193 -11.09 13.67 -4.68
CA PRO A 193 -11.02 13.88 -6.11
C PRO A 193 -10.66 12.56 -6.83
N PRO A 194 -11.10 12.37 -8.08
CA PRO A 194 -10.68 11.24 -8.89
C PRO A 194 -9.16 11.26 -9.04
N LEU A 195 -8.54 10.09 -8.94
CA LEU A 195 -7.13 9.95 -9.24
C LEU A 195 -7.00 9.83 -10.76
N ASP A 196 -6.14 10.64 -11.38
CA ASP A 196 -5.85 10.57 -12.80
C ASP A 196 -4.36 10.35 -13.08
N GLY A 197 -4.03 10.09 -14.34
CA GLY A 197 -2.65 9.86 -14.76
C GLY A 197 -1.76 11.10 -14.59
N ALA A 198 -2.32 12.30 -14.73
CA ALA A 198 -1.57 13.55 -14.56
C ALA A 198 -1.14 13.76 -13.10
N ALA A 199 -2.02 13.48 -12.15
CA ALA A 199 -1.74 13.47 -10.72
C ALA A 199 -0.60 12.49 -10.38
N LEU A 200 -0.66 11.26 -10.92
CA LEU A 200 0.42 10.28 -10.73
C LEU A 200 1.75 10.75 -11.33
N GLN A 201 1.75 11.38 -12.50
CA GLN A 201 2.97 11.95 -13.08
C GLN A 201 3.55 13.09 -12.23
N HIS A 202 2.70 13.93 -11.63
CA HIS A 202 3.14 14.97 -10.70
C HIS A 202 3.79 14.37 -9.45
N LEU A 203 3.17 13.34 -8.87
CA LEU A 203 3.73 12.62 -7.72
C LEU A 203 5.06 11.93 -8.09
N ALA A 204 5.13 11.26 -9.24
CA ALA A 204 6.35 10.58 -9.69
C ALA A 204 7.53 11.55 -9.81
N ARG A 205 7.33 12.71 -10.44
CA ARG A 205 8.34 13.76 -10.55
C ARG A 205 8.80 14.27 -9.20
N HIS A 206 7.89 14.45 -8.25
CA HIS A 206 8.22 14.87 -6.89
C HIS A 206 9.05 13.83 -6.14
N LEU A 207 8.78 12.55 -6.37
CA LEU A 207 9.47 11.42 -5.75
C LEU A 207 10.76 11.00 -6.50
N GLY A 208 11.14 11.70 -7.57
CA GLY A 208 12.31 11.35 -8.39
C GLY A 208 12.16 10.08 -9.24
N ALA A 209 10.93 9.65 -9.48
CA ALA A 209 10.58 8.48 -10.28
C ALA A 209 9.98 8.88 -11.64
N GLN A 210 9.76 7.91 -12.53
CA GLN A 210 9.05 8.12 -13.78
C GLN A 210 7.80 7.26 -13.84
N VAL A 211 6.71 7.82 -14.38
CA VAL A 211 5.45 7.11 -14.62
C VAL A 211 4.98 7.40 -16.04
N ARG A 212 4.55 6.35 -16.72
CA ARG A 212 3.85 6.40 -18.01
C ARG A 212 2.51 5.71 -17.84
N HIS A 213 1.48 6.15 -18.54
CA HIS A 213 0.19 5.49 -18.49
C HIS A 213 -0.48 5.53 -19.86
N GLY A 214 -1.42 4.62 -20.06
CA GLY A 214 -2.32 4.58 -21.19
C GLY A 214 -3.63 3.92 -20.79
N ASP A 215 -4.45 3.59 -21.78
CA ASP A 215 -5.74 2.96 -21.52
C ASP A 215 -5.54 1.55 -20.93
N GLY A 216 -5.94 1.39 -19.66
CA GLY A 216 -5.85 0.12 -18.94
C GLY A 216 -4.46 -0.27 -18.46
N TRP A 217 -3.46 0.62 -18.50
CA TRP A 217 -2.13 0.29 -17.96
C TRP A 217 -1.37 1.51 -17.41
N VAL A 218 -0.47 1.23 -16.46
CA VAL A 218 0.49 2.18 -15.89
C VAL A 218 1.85 1.50 -15.81
N GLU A 219 2.90 2.18 -16.25
CA GLU A 219 4.29 1.78 -16.04
C GLU A 219 4.94 2.73 -15.05
N LEU A 220 5.72 2.18 -14.13
CA LEU A 220 6.49 2.90 -13.12
C LEU A 220 7.95 2.46 -13.21
N ASP A 221 8.84 3.42 -13.29
CA ASP A 221 10.28 3.22 -13.14
C ASP A 221 10.68 3.63 -11.73
N ALA A 222 11.23 2.69 -10.97
CA ALA A 222 11.65 2.95 -9.60
C ALA A 222 12.71 4.06 -9.55
N PRO A 223 12.68 4.96 -8.55
CA PRO A 223 13.69 5.99 -8.43
C PRO A 223 15.06 5.35 -8.16
N PRO A 224 16.14 5.96 -8.66
CA PRO A 224 17.48 5.46 -8.40
C PRO A 224 17.78 5.47 -6.90
N VAL A 225 18.53 4.47 -6.43
CA VAL A 225 19.04 4.47 -5.06
C VAL A 225 19.98 5.67 -4.90
N PRO A 226 19.74 6.57 -3.94
CA PRO A 226 20.64 7.70 -3.72
C PRO A 226 22.02 7.19 -3.31
N ASP A 227 23.06 7.61 -4.03
CA ASP A 227 24.44 7.33 -3.66
C ASP A 227 24.69 7.83 -2.23
N LYS A 228 25.26 6.98 -1.37
CA LYS A 228 25.74 7.43 -0.06
C LYS A 228 26.76 8.55 -0.31
N PRO A 229 26.61 9.73 0.32
CA PRO A 229 27.67 10.72 0.26
C PRO A 229 28.93 10.08 0.85
N ALA A 230 30.01 10.04 0.05
CA ALA A 230 31.31 9.61 0.50
C ALA A 230 31.64 10.38 1.78
N ARG A 231 31.78 9.66 2.90
CA ARG A 231 32.27 10.24 4.15
C ARG A 231 33.64 10.85 3.86
N ARG A 232 33.71 12.18 3.84
CA ARG A 232 34.95 12.94 3.96
C ARG A 232 35.30 13.08 5.42
#